data_AF-A0A9W9TSR3-F1
#
_entry.id   AF-A0A9W9TSR3-F1
#
_cell.length_a   1.000
_cell.length_b   1.000
_cell.length_c   1.000
_cell.angle_alpha   90.00
_cell.angle_beta   90.00
_cell.angle_gamma   90.00
#
_symmetry.space_group_name_H-M   'P 1'
#
loop_
_entity.id
_entity.type
_entity.pdbx_description
1 polymer ?
#
loop_
_entity_poly.entity_id
_entity_poly.type
_entity_poly.pdbx_seq_one_letter_code
_entity_poly.pdbx_strand_id
1 'polypeptide(L)'
;MKSSVIIAGLLSAPAFASVQHVLQSVLRTSQSAKPPNIVFVITDDQDLQLDSVSYTPLIQRHLQEKGVSFRNHFVTTALCCPSRVSLWTGRQAHNTNVTDVHPPYDPYTYSYQNATYQRNQDPPVSYEGQHTVDVITEKALGFLEDALTGERPFFVGVAPIAPHSNVDPGALGQSGLVMSAPIPLDRHRNFVSWIRDLPKQNQSQIDYNDFFYRSRLQALQGVDELVDALVTRLEESDQLDNTYIIYTSDNGFHIGQHRLPPGKTCGFEEDIRVPLFIRGPGIQAGVEENSVTTHIDLAPTIFQLAGIQPREDFDGTAIPLTPQSKATRHEHVTVEYRGKGVAEGTFSQIGATCIRPWEVLHPAEQVSSLRDALDDQHDLFYHDLPRVSFDWCDDGYLIEAEGPQLTQNHYGGSWDIWV
;
A
#
# COMPACT_ATOMS: atom_id res chain seq x y z
N MET A 1 -0.48 11.41 -52.84
CA MET A 1 0.46 12.21 -53.65
C MET A 1 1.73 12.40 -52.83
N LYS A 2 2.85 11.82 -53.27
CA LYS A 2 4.15 11.93 -52.58
C LYS A 2 4.81 13.23 -53.03
N SER A 3 4.98 14.19 -52.12
CA SER A 3 5.71 15.43 -52.42
C SER A 3 7.18 15.22 -52.08
N SER A 4 8.01 15.03 -53.10
CA SER A 4 9.46 15.07 -52.98
C SER A 4 9.94 16.53 -53.06
N VAL A 5 10.53 17.03 -51.98
CA VAL A 5 11.24 18.31 -51.98
C VAL A 5 12.72 18.00 -52.26
N ILE A 6 13.22 18.43 -53.43
CA ILE A 6 14.65 18.38 -53.77
C ILE A 6 15.20 19.79 -53.61
N ILE A 7 16.03 20.01 -52.59
CA ILE A 7 16.82 21.25 -52.45
C ILE A 7 18.23 20.92 -52.95
N ALA A 8 18.57 21.43 -54.14
CA ALA A 8 19.92 21.36 -54.67
C ALA A 8 20.66 22.66 -54.31
N GLY A 9 21.55 22.58 -53.32
CA GLY A 9 22.51 23.64 -52.99
C GLY A 9 23.88 23.02 -52.78
N LEU A 10 24.90 23.53 -53.48
CA LEU A 10 26.30 23.15 -53.27
C LEU A 10 26.74 23.62 -51.88
N LEU A 11 26.76 22.70 -50.92
CA LEU A 11 27.40 22.88 -49.62
C LEU A 11 28.70 22.07 -49.58
N SER A 12 29.76 22.68 -49.06
CA SER A 12 31.05 22.04 -48.84
C SER A 12 30.91 20.81 -47.92
N ALA A 13 31.72 19.77 -48.17
CA ALA A 13 31.69 18.46 -47.50
C ALA A 13 31.47 18.45 -45.96
N PRO A 14 32.02 19.35 -45.12
CA PRO A 14 31.76 19.30 -43.68
C PRO A 14 30.34 19.74 -43.28
N ALA A 15 29.64 20.53 -44.10
CA ALA A 15 28.29 20.99 -43.80
C ALA A 15 27.22 19.92 -44.08
N PHE A 16 27.50 18.96 -44.98
CA PHE A 16 26.61 17.84 -45.27
C PHE A 16 26.47 16.86 -44.09
N ALA A 17 27.57 16.61 -43.36
CA ALA A 17 27.57 15.72 -42.20
C ALA A 17 26.77 16.29 -41.02
N SER A 18 26.88 17.59 -40.76
CA SER A 18 26.11 18.27 -39.70
C SER A 18 24.61 18.29 -39.99
N VAL A 19 24.25 18.51 -41.26
CA VAL A 19 22.85 18.52 -41.69
C VAL A 19 22.26 17.10 -41.67
N GLN A 20 23.02 16.06 -42.02
CA GLN A 20 22.61 14.66 -41.88
C GLN A 20 22.41 14.23 -40.43
N HIS A 21 23.24 14.68 -39.49
CA HIS A 21 23.07 14.38 -38.07
C HIS A 21 21.82 15.05 -37.49
N VAL A 22 21.57 16.31 -37.86
CA VAL A 22 20.35 17.04 -37.46
C VAL A 22 19.11 16.42 -38.12
N LEU A 23 19.17 16.05 -39.40
CA LEU A 23 18.06 15.34 -40.05
C LEU A 23 17.82 13.96 -39.46
N GLN A 24 18.85 13.22 -39.05
CA GLN A 24 18.67 11.93 -38.35
C GLN A 24 18.12 12.12 -36.93
N SER A 25 18.47 13.19 -36.21
CA SER A 25 17.90 13.47 -34.88
C SER A 25 16.45 13.96 -34.97
N VAL A 26 16.13 14.75 -36.01
CA VAL A 26 14.77 15.21 -36.32
C VAL A 26 13.91 14.07 -36.90
N LEU A 27 14.50 13.14 -37.64
CA LEU A 27 13.77 11.94 -38.13
C LEU A 27 13.54 10.91 -37.01
N ARG A 28 14.48 10.75 -36.06
CA ARG A 28 14.28 9.93 -34.84
C ARG A 28 13.16 10.44 -33.95
N THR A 29 12.91 11.75 -33.94
CA THR A 29 11.81 12.36 -33.17
C THR A 29 10.46 12.35 -33.90
N SER A 30 10.42 11.89 -35.16
CA SER A 30 9.22 11.89 -36.02
C SER A 30 8.63 10.51 -36.31
N GLN A 31 9.24 9.41 -35.83
CA GLN A 31 8.49 8.15 -35.71
C GLN A 31 7.39 8.41 -34.69
N SER A 32 6.12 8.25 -35.10
CA SER A 32 5.01 8.27 -34.13
C SER A 32 5.39 7.32 -33.00
N ALA A 33 5.69 7.85 -31.82
CA ALA A 33 6.13 7.05 -30.70
C ALA A 33 5.07 5.96 -30.49
N LYS A 34 5.50 4.69 -30.55
CA LYS A 34 4.61 3.57 -30.30
C LYS A 34 3.94 3.82 -28.94
N PRO A 35 2.61 3.66 -28.81
CA PRO A 35 1.99 3.77 -27.51
C PRO A 35 2.74 2.90 -26.49
N PRO A 36 3.05 3.43 -25.31
CA PRO A 36 3.85 2.71 -24.33
C PRO A 36 3.04 1.58 -23.71
N ASN A 37 3.75 0.56 -23.22
CA ASN A 37 3.16 -0.45 -22.34
C ASN A 37 3.19 0.04 -20.89
N ILE A 38 2.37 -0.55 -20.03
CA ILE A 38 2.35 -0.25 -18.60
C ILE A 38 2.33 -1.56 -17.81
N VAL A 39 3.26 -1.68 -16.86
CA VAL A 39 3.25 -2.68 -15.80
C VAL A 39 3.01 -1.96 -14.49
N PHE A 40 1.96 -2.33 -13.77
CA PHE A 40 1.56 -1.72 -12.51
C PHE A 40 1.65 -2.76 -11.40
N VAL A 41 2.52 -2.54 -10.42
CA VAL A 41 2.72 -3.41 -9.26
C VAL A 41 2.23 -2.69 -8.01
N ILE A 42 1.33 -3.33 -7.26
CA ILE A 42 0.78 -2.79 -6.01
C ILE A 42 0.81 -3.82 -4.89
N THR A 43 1.65 -3.60 -3.89
CA THR A 43 1.71 -4.42 -2.68
C THR A 43 0.52 -4.15 -1.76
N ASP A 44 0.35 -5.00 -0.76
CA ASP A 44 -0.66 -4.84 0.28
C ASP A 44 0.03 -4.55 1.63
N ASP A 45 -0.29 -3.41 2.26
CA ASP A 45 0.26 -2.92 3.53
C ASP A 45 1.78 -2.61 3.57
N GLN A 46 2.45 -2.38 2.46
CA GLN A 46 3.89 -2.09 2.53
C GLN A 46 4.15 -0.69 3.10
N ASP A 47 4.85 -0.66 4.24
CA ASP A 47 5.24 0.58 4.88
C ASP A 47 6.36 1.32 4.14
N LEU A 48 6.41 2.63 4.33
CA LEU A 48 7.59 3.45 4.01
C LEU A 48 8.38 3.81 5.27
N GLN A 49 7.68 4.15 6.37
CA GLN A 49 8.28 4.72 7.58
C GLN A 49 9.08 3.72 8.42
N LEU A 50 8.78 2.42 8.32
CA LEU A 50 9.53 1.39 9.03
C LEU A 50 10.73 0.91 8.21
N ASP A 51 11.03 1.55 7.07
CA ASP A 51 12.19 1.30 6.21
C ASP A 51 12.12 -0.01 5.40
N SER A 52 10.91 -0.49 5.06
CA SER A 52 10.76 -1.74 4.29
C SER A 52 11.47 -1.71 2.92
N VAL A 53 11.53 -0.55 2.26
CA VAL A 53 12.16 -0.35 0.95
C VAL A 53 13.66 -0.67 0.98
N SER A 54 14.35 -0.37 2.08
CA SER A 54 15.79 -0.67 2.21
C SER A 54 16.09 -2.18 2.16
N TYR A 55 15.07 -3.02 2.40
CA TYR A 55 15.16 -4.48 2.33
C TYR A 55 14.67 -5.05 0.99
N THR A 56 14.38 -4.22 -0.01
CA THR A 56 14.01 -4.64 -1.38
C THR A 56 15.05 -4.18 -2.40
N PRO A 57 16.25 -4.79 -2.43
CA PRO A 57 17.36 -4.31 -3.26
C PRO A 57 17.09 -4.41 -4.77
N LEU A 58 16.29 -5.37 -5.24
CA LEU A 58 15.99 -5.50 -6.68
C LEU A 58 15.02 -4.41 -7.14
N ILE A 59 14.01 -4.07 -6.33
CA ILE A 59 13.12 -2.94 -6.55
C ILE A 59 13.91 -1.62 -6.55
N GLN A 60 14.82 -1.43 -5.59
CA GLN A 60 15.68 -0.24 -5.57
C GLN A 60 16.50 -0.13 -6.86
N ARG A 61 17.20 -1.21 -7.23
CA ARG A 61 18.02 -1.30 -8.44
C ARG A 61 17.21 -1.04 -9.71
N HIS A 62 16.03 -1.62 -9.82
CA HIS A 62 15.23 -1.58 -11.04
C HIS A 62 14.34 -0.35 -11.16
N LEU A 63 13.85 0.21 -10.06
CA LEU A 63 12.82 1.25 -10.10
C LEU A 63 13.31 2.56 -9.49
N GLN A 64 13.92 2.52 -8.31
CA GLN A 64 14.40 3.75 -7.66
C GLN A 64 15.63 4.33 -8.39
N GLU A 65 16.64 3.51 -8.70
CA GLU A 65 17.86 3.96 -9.39
C GLU A 65 17.62 4.28 -10.87
N LYS A 66 16.60 3.68 -11.49
CA LYS A 66 16.30 3.79 -12.94
C LYS A 66 15.04 4.59 -13.25
N GLY A 67 14.37 5.11 -12.24
CA GLY A 67 13.15 5.90 -12.36
C GLY A 67 13.16 7.10 -11.41
N VAL A 68 11.96 7.57 -11.09
CA VAL A 68 11.72 8.61 -10.09
C VAL A 68 11.10 7.99 -8.86
N SER A 69 11.62 8.34 -7.69
CA SER A 69 10.98 8.09 -6.39
C SER A 69 10.17 9.30 -5.96
N PHE A 70 8.98 9.09 -5.39
CA PHE A 70 8.15 10.18 -4.90
C PHE A 70 8.23 10.21 -3.39
N ARG A 71 8.86 11.26 -2.87
CA ARG A 71 9.03 11.43 -1.43
C ARG A 71 7.69 11.57 -0.73
N ASN A 72 6.75 12.30 -1.32
CA ASN A 72 5.49 12.71 -0.70
C ASN A 72 4.29 12.12 -1.45
N HIS A 73 4.18 10.78 -1.46
CA HIS A 73 3.02 10.07 -2.00
C HIS A 73 2.14 9.52 -0.88
N PHE A 74 0.85 9.82 -0.93
CA PHE A 74 -0.10 9.50 0.13
C PHE A 74 -1.32 8.75 -0.39
N VAL A 75 -1.83 7.83 0.42
CA VAL A 75 -3.13 7.20 0.19
C VAL A 75 -4.24 8.13 0.67
N THR A 76 -5.42 8.03 0.08
CA THR A 76 -6.59 8.81 0.50
C THR A 76 -7.41 8.10 1.59
N THR A 77 -7.21 6.79 1.77
CA THR A 77 -7.78 5.99 2.86
C THR A 77 -6.79 4.90 3.24
N ALA A 78 -6.42 4.79 4.52
CA ALA A 78 -5.48 3.77 4.99
C ALA A 78 -6.16 2.41 5.25
N LEU A 79 -6.86 1.89 4.23
CA LEU A 79 -7.52 0.58 4.27
C LEU A 79 -7.59 -0.01 2.84
N CYS A 80 -7.24 -1.28 2.70
CA CYS A 80 -6.96 -1.95 1.42
C CYS A 80 -8.04 -1.71 0.34
N CYS A 81 -9.29 -2.15 0.55
CA CYS A 81 -10.36 -2.02 -0.45
C CYS A 81 -10.69 -0.58 -0.86
N PRO A 82 -11.05 0.35 0.06
CA PRO A 82 -11.37 1.72 -0.31
C PRO A 82 -10.16 2.46 -0.92
N SER A 83 -8.93 2.16 -0.49
CA SER A 83 -7.72 2.74 -1.08
C SER A 83 -7.53 2.29 -2.53
N ARG A 84 -7.63 0.98 -2.78
CA ARG A 84 -7.54 0.42 -4.14
C ARG A 84 -8.64 0.95 -5.04
N VAL A 85 -9.87 1.08 -4.54
CA VAL A 85 -10.97 1.68 -5.30
C VAL A 85 -10.67 3.14 -5.63
N SER A 86 -10.17 3.91 -4.66
CA SER A 86 -9.80 5.32 -4.88
C SER A 86 -8.71 5.47 -5.93
N LEU A 87 -7.69 4.61 -5.87
CA LEU A 87 -6.60 4.52 -6.83
C LEU A 87 -7.11 4.23 -8.25
N TRP A 88 -7.93 3.19 -8.43
CA TRP A 88 -8.39 2.77 -9.76
C TRP A 88 -9.44 3.68 -10.36
N THR A 89 -10.27 4.30 -9.52
CA THR A 89 -11.32 5.21 -9.99
C THR A 89 -10.80 6.63 -10.15
N GLY A 90 -9.68 6.99 -9.52
CA GLY A 90 -9.20 8.37 -9.43
C GLY A 90 -10.11 9.26 -8.59
N ARG A 91 -10.88 8.69 -7.67
CA ARG A 91 -11.93 9.36 -6.89
C ARG A 91 -11.77 9.12 -5.39
N GLN A 92 -12.19 10.07 -4.58
CA GLN A 92 -12.21 9.93 -3.13
C GLN A 92 -13.22 8.87 -2.67
N ALA A 93 -13.02 8.27 -1.50
CA ALA A 93 -13.88 7.21 -0.98
C ALA A 93 -15.33 7.70 -0.75
N HIS A 94 -15.54 8.94 -0.33
CA HIS A 94 -16.88 9.54 -0.22
C HIS A 94 -17.59 9.71 -1.58
N ASN A 95 -16.83 9.78 -2.68
CA ASN A 95 -17.35 9.87 -4.05
C ASN A 95 -17.60 8.49 -4.68
N THR A 96 -16.86 7.46 -4.25
CA THR A 96 -17.06 6.07 -4.72
C THR A 96 -18.08 5.30 -3.88
N ASN A 97 -18.36 5.78 -2.66
CA ASN A 97 -19.19 5.13 -1.64
C ASN A 97 -18.66 3.75 -1.21
N VAL A 98 -17.40 3.45 -1.51
CA VAL A 98 -16.65 2.31 -0.96
C VAL A 98 -15.73 2.86 0.10
N THR A 99 -16.16 2.79 1.36
CA THR A 99 -15.41 3.39 2.49
C THR A 99 -14.84 2.35 3.46
N ASP A 100 -15.25 1.09 3.33
CA ASP A 100 -14.87 -0.01 4.22
C ASP A 100 -14.74 -1.33 3.43
N VAL A 101 -14.22 -2.36 4.08
CA VAL A 101 -14.11 -3.72 3.56
C VAL A 101 -15.42 -4.46 3.80
N HIS A 102 -16.09 -4.88 2.72
CA HIS A 102 -17.39 -5.55 2.78
C HIS A 102 -17.43 -6.83 1.91
N PRO A 103 -18.17 -7.86 2.33
CA PRO A 103 -18.29 -9.11 1.57
C PRO A 103 -19.02 -8.92 0.22
N PRO A 104 -18.88 -9.87 -0.72
CA PRO A 104 -18.20 -11.15 -0.58
C PRO A 104 -16.68 -11.04 -0.65
N TYR A 105 -15.99 -11.75 0.26
CA TYR A 105 -14.53 -11.94 0.19
C TYR A 105 -14.25 -13.20 -0.61
N ASP A 106 -13.24 -13.17 -1.47
CA ASP A 106 -12.68 -14.41 -2.00
C ASP A 106 -11.90 -15.08 -0.85
N PRO A 107 -12.31 -16.30 -0.44
CA PRO A 107 -11.77 -16.94 0.77
C PRO A 107 -10.27 -17.20 0.68
N TYR A 108 -9.67 -17.26 -0.52
CA TYR A 108 -8.25 -17.58 -0.67
C TYR A 108 -7.37 -16.35 -0.91
N THR A 109 -7.94 -15.14 -1.01
CA THR A 109 -7.18 -13.92 -1.34
C THR A 109 -6.02 -13.71 -0.40
N TYR A 110 -6.22 -13.88 0.91
CA TYR A 110 -5.23 -13.58 1.95
C TYR A 110 -4.52 -14.83 2.51
N SER A 111 -4.62 -15.96 1.81
CA SER A 111 -3.91 -17.19 2.16
C SER A 111 -2.55 -17.21 1.49
N TYR A 112 -1.50 -17.18 2.30
CA TYR A 112 -0.12 -17.25 1.79
C TYR A 112 0.25 -18.62 1.22
N GLN A 113 -0.40 -19.67 1.69
CA GLN A 113 -0.27 -21.04 1.21
C GLN A 113 -1.58 -21.48 0.59
N ASN A 114 -1.51 -22.34 -0.43
CA ASN A 114 -2.68 -22.93 -1.08
C ASN A 114 -3.61 -21.88 -1.71
N ALA A 115 -3.01 -20.81 -2.24
CA ALA A 115 -3.77 -19.75 -2.89
C ALA A 115 -4.55 -20.30 -4.10
N THR A 116 -5.73 -19.76 -4.33
CA THR A 116 -6.58 -20.13 -5.46
C THR A 116 -6.61 -18.99 -6.46
N TYR A 117 -6.26 -19.29 -7.72
CA TYR A 117 -6.24 -18.31 -8.79
C TYR A 117 -7.00 -18.80 -10.01
N GLN A 118 -7.50 -17.85 -10.79
CA GLN A 118 -8.11 -18.09 -12.09
C GLN A 118 -7.20 -17.55 -13.20
N ARG A 119 -7.28 -18.16 -14.39
CA ARG A 119 -6.75 -17.59 -15.63
C ARG A 119 -7.94 -17.16 -16.47
N ASN A 120 -8.09 -15.87 -16.73
CA ASN A 120 -9.24 -15.33 -17.47
C ASN A 120 -10.58 -15.77 -16.86
N GLN A 121 -11.36 -16.59 -17.57
CA GLN A 121 -12.65 -17.14 -17.13
C GLN A 121 -12.59 -18.64 -16.85
N ASP A 122 -11.39 -19.22 -16.81
CA ASP A 122 -11.21 -20.63 -16.48
C ASP A 122 -11.62 -20.89 -15.03
N PRO A 123 -12.05 -22.12 -14.70
CA PRO A 123 -12.34 -22.49 -13.32
C PRO A 123 -11.17 -22.19 -12.37
N PRO A 124 -11.44 -21.74 -11.14
CA PRO A 124 -10.40 -21.53 -10.14
C PRO A 124 -9.58 -22.80 -9.89
N VAL A 125 -8.27 -22.61 -9.78
CA VAL A 125 -7.29 -23.67 -9.48
C VAL A 125 -6.61 -23.34 -8.16
N SER A 126 -6.65 -24.27 -7.21
CA SER A 126 -5.94 -24.19 -5.94
C SER A 126 -4.52 -24.74 -6.08
N TYR A 127 -3.54 -23.99 -5.59
CA TYR A 127 -2.12 -24.29 -5.72
C TYR A 127 -1.59 -24.86 -4.40
N GLU A 128 -2.00 -26.07 -4.07
CA GLU A 128 -1.65 -26.74 -2.82
C GLU A 128 -0.12 -26.88 -2.63
N GLY A 129 0.36 -26.53 -1.44
CA GLY A 129 1.78 -26.55 -1.06
C GLY A 129 2.62 -25.44 -1.68
N GLN A 130 2.01 -24.50 -2.41
CA GLN A 130 2.72 -23.39 -3.04
C GLN A 130 2.43 -22.06 -2.33
N HIS A 131 3.47 -21.22 -2.31
CA HIS A 131 3.38 -19.89 -1.76
C HIS A 131 2.74 -18.92 -2.77
N THR A 132 1.79 -18.11 -2.32
CA THR A 132 0.99 -17.21 -3.16
C THR A 132 1.84 -16.28 -4.04
N VAL A 133 2.97 -15.80 -3.51
CA VAL A 133 3.89 -14.92 -4.27
C VAL A 133 4.58 -15.66 -5.42
N ASP A 134 4.92 -16.94 -5.29
CA ASP A 134 5.47 -17.72 -6.40
C ASP A 134 4.38 -17.95 -7.47
N VAL A 135 3.15 -18.26 -7.05
CA VAL A 135 2.01 -18.48 -7.95
C VAL A 135 1.62 -17.20 -8.71
N ILE A 136 1.52 -16.06 -8.02
CA ILE A 136 1.19 -14.79 -8.68
C ILE A 136 2.32 -14.33 -9.62
N THR A 137 3.58 -14.64 -9.30
CA THR A 137 4.72 -14.40 -10.21
C THR A 137 4.55 -15.19 -11.51
N GLU A 138 4.27 -16.50 -11.42
CA GLU A 138 4.02 -17.34 -12.59
C GLU A 138 2.84 -16.81 -13.42
N LYS A 139 1.75 -16.41 -12.77
CA LYS A 139 0.56 -15.85 -13.44
C LYS A 139 0.86 -14.52 -14.13
N ALA A 140 1.57 -13.62 -13.45
CA ALA A 140 1.95 -12.31 -13.98
C ALA A 140 2.86 -12.46 -15.20
N LEU A 141 3.88 -13.32 -15.12
CA LEU A 141 4.73 -13.66 -16.26
C LEU A 141 3.92 -14.28 -17.39
N GLY A 142 3.01 -15.19 -17.11
CA GLY A 142 2.13 -15.75 -18.15
C GLY A 142 1.27 -14.69 -18.83
N PHE A 143 0.74 -13.68 -18.13
CA PHE A 143 -0.01 -12.59 -18.75
C PHE A 143 0.89 -11.64 -19.54
N LEU A 144 2.09 -11.39 -19.03
CA LEU A 144 3.10 -10.60 -19.73
C LEU A 144 3.51 -11.30 -21.04
N GLU A 145 3.71 -12.61 -21.04
CA GLU A 145 4.00 -13.40 -22.24
C GLU A 145 2.91 -13.25 -23.31
N ASP A 146 1.65 -13.48 -22.93
CA ASP A 146 0.52 -13.28 -23.83
C ASP A 146 0.51 -11.86 -24.41
N ALA A 147 0.76 -10.85 -23.59
CA ALA A 147 0.82 -9.47 -24.01
C ALA A 147 1.99 -9.18 -24.97
N LEU A 148 3.16 -9.77 -24.73
CA LEU A 148 4.36 -9.64 -25.56
C LEU A 148 4.19 -10.30 -26.94
N THR A 149 3.32 -11.30 -27.08
CA THR A 149 2.99 -11.87 -28.40
C THR A 149 2.12 -10.95 -29.26
N GLY A 150 1.45 -9.96 -28.64
CA GLY A 150 0.60 -9.00 -29.32
C GLY A 150 1.33 -7.77 -29.85
N GLU A 151 0.77 -7.14 -30.88
CA GLU A 151 1.31 -5.86 -31.40
C GLU A 151 0.75 -4.63 -30.68
N ARG A 152 -0.37 -4.79 -29.95
CA ARG A 152 -1.04 -3.70 -29.22
C ARG A 152 -0.29 -3.36 -27.93
N PRO A 153 -0.30 -2.09 -27.49
CA PRO A 153 0.17 -1.75 -26.15
C PRO A 153 -0.63 -2.51 -25.09
N PHE A 154 0.01 -2.83 -23.98
CA PHE A 154 -0.62 -3.58 -22.89
C PHE A 154 -0.58 -2.83 -21.55
N PHE A 155 -1.52 -3.21 -20.69
CA PHE A 155 -1.51 -2.88 -19.26
C PHE A 155 -1.53 -4.21 -18.49
N VAL A 156 -0.52 -4.46 -17.67
CA VAL A 156 -0.46 -5.63 -16.77
C VAL A 156 -0.45 -5.13 -15.34
N GLY A 157 -1.53 -5.42 -14.60
CA GLY A 157 -1.62 -5.15 -13.16
C GLY A 157 -1.22 -6.38 -12.35
N VAL A 158 -0.34 -6.21 -11.37
CA VAL A 158 0.13 -7.27 -10.47
C VAL A 158 -0.06 -6.80 -9.03
N ALA A 159 -0.86 -7.54 -8.27
CA ALA A 159 -1.25 -7.15 -6.91
C ALA A 159 -0.93 -8.28 -5.92
N PRO A 160 0.35 -8.49 -5.56
CA PRO A 160 0.70 -9.46 -4.53
C PRO A 160 0.16 -9.00 -3.18
N ILE A 161 -0.31 -9.96 -2.36
CA ILE A 161 -0.81 -9.66 -1.02
C ILE A 161 0.30 -9.40 0.00
N ALA A 162 1.56 -9.64 -0.34
CA ALA A 162 2.64 -9.41 0.60
C ALA A 162 2.97 -7.90 0.70
N PRO A 163 3.28 -7.38 1.91
CA PRO A 163 3.48 -8.09 3.17
C PRO A 163 2.28 -8.10 4.16
N HIS A 164 1.03 -8.05 3.71
CA HIS A 164 -0.18 -8.14 4.56
C HIS A 164 -0.18 -9.38 5.48
N SER A 165 -0.92 -9.30 6.60
CA SER A 165 -1.17 -10.46 7.47
C SER A 165 -1.75 -11.66 6.71
N ASN A 166 -1.36 -12.87 7.13
CA ASN A 166 -2.01 -14.08 6.64
C ASN A 166 -3.38 -14.24 7.31
N VAL A 167 -4.37 -14.62 6.52
CA VAL A 167 -5.73 -14.92 7.00
C VAL A 167 -6.02 -16.39 6.77
N ASP A 168 -6.44 -17.08 7.83
CA ASP A 168 -6.89 -18.47 7.73
C ASP A 168 -8.36 -18.55 7.30
N PRO A 169 -8.68 -19.04 6.08
CA PRO A 169 -10.05 -19.20 5.62
C PRO A 169 -10.84 -20.24 6.42
N GLY A 170 -10.18 -21.19 7.11
CA GLY A 170 -10.83 -22.15 8.01
C GLY A 170 -11.50 -21.51 9.22
N ALA A 171 -11.12 -20.26 9.56
CA ALA A 171 -11.75 -19.47 10.62
C ALA A 171 -13.04 -18.74 10.16
N LEU A 172 -13.38 -18.77 8.86
CA LEU A 172 -14.63 -18.24 8.31
C LEU A 172 -15.82 -19.11 8.77
N GLY A 173 -16.22 -18.93 10.03
CA GLY A 173 -17.33 -19.66 10.64
C GLY A 173 -17.23 -19.81 12.16
N GLN A 174 -16.06 -19.56 12.75
CA GLN A 174 -15.86 -19.59 14.20
C GLN A 174 -15.21 -18.27 14.64
N SER A 175 -16.00 -17.36 15.22
CA SER A 175 -15.51 -16.18 15.93
C SER A 175 -14.64 -15.16 15.14
N GLY A 176 -14.87 -15.00 13.84
CA GLY A 176 -14.29 -13.90 13.05
C GLY A 176 -12.98 -14.25 12.33
N LEU A 177 -12.54 -13.33 11.47
CA LEU A 177 -11.28 -13.46 10.72
C LEU A 177 -10.09 -13.45 11.69
N VAL A 178 -9.28 -14.52 11.67
CA VAL A 178 -8.04 -14.57 12.45
C VAL A 178 -6.90 -14.10 11.55
N MET A 179 -6.35 -12.93 11.86
CA MET A 179 -5.15 -12.39 11.21
C MET A 179 -3.91 -12.82 11.99
N SER A 180 -3.01 -13.54 11.31
CA SER A 180 -1.71 -13.94 11.83
C SER A 180 -0.59 -13.17 11.14
N ALA A 181 0.63 -13.24 11.70
CA ALA A 181 1.81 -12.67 11.03
C ALA A 181 1.92 -13.16 9.57
N PRO A 182 2.45 -12.33 8.66
CA PRO A 182 2.72 -12.74 7.28
C PRO A 182 3.58 -13.99 7.23
N ILE A 183 3.38 -14.84 6.22
CA ILE A 183 4.16 -16.06 6.06
C ILE A 183 5.35 -15.77 5.13
N PRO A 184 6.60 -15.94 5.57
CA PRO A 184 7.74 -15.78 4.69
C PRO A 184 7.88 -16.96 3.72
N LEU A 185 8.45 -16.72 2.53
CA LEU A 185 8.95 -17.81 1.69
C LEU A 185 10.06 -18.57 2.44
N ASP A 186 10.09 -19.89 2.29
CA ASP A 186 11.01 -20.77 3.04
C ASP A 186 12.48 -20.38 2.90
N ARG A 187 12.86 -19.80 1.75
CA ARG A 187 14.23 -19.36 1.45
C ARG A 187 14.69 -18.08 2.17
N HIS A 188 13.79 -17.31 2.80
CA HIS A 188 14.11 -16.01 3.40
C HIS A 188 14.04 -15.98 4.94
N ARG A 189 14.10 -17.14 5.62
CA ARG A 189 13.86 -17.26 7.08
C ARG A 189 14.89 -16.58 8.01
N ASN A 190 16.00 -16.00 7.52
CA ASN A 190 17.10 -15.54 8.39
C ASN A 190 17.62 -14.12 8.09
N PHE A 191 17.30 -13.13 8.94
CA PHE A 191 17.99 -11.83 9.03
C PHE A 191 17.89 -11.21 10.46
N VAL A 192 18.82 -10.32 10.83
CA VAL A 192 19.00 -9.70 12.17
C VAL A 192 19.34 -8.20 12.07
N SER A 193 18.87 -7.37 13.03
CA SER A 193 19.65 -6.34 13.79
C SER A 193 18.76 -5.50 14.74
N TRP A 194 19.40 -4.79 15.68
CA TRP A 194 19.02 -4.29 17.01
C TRP A 194 18.74 -2.76 17.06
N ILE A 195 17.82 -2.31 17.92
CA ILE A 195 17.66 -0.89 18.30
C ILE A 195 17.59 -0.78 19.83
N ARG A 196 18.67 -0.26 20.44
CA ARG A 196 19.08 -0.58 21.81
C ARG A 196 18.40 0.19 22.94
N ASP A 197 17.76 1.35 22.75
CA ASP A 197 17.53 2.26 23.89
C ASP A 197 16.17 3.01 23.92
N LEU A 198 15.03 2.35 23.62
CA LEU A 198 13.68 2.95 23.77
C LEU A 198 12.89 2.25 24.88
N PRO A 199 12.14 2.93 25.78
CA PRO A 199 11.26 2.31 26.77
C PRO A 199 9.74 2.42 26.44
N LYS A 200 8.88 1.44 26.72
CA LYS A 200 8.89 0.04 26.25
C LYS A 200 7.45 -0.47 26.39
N GLN A 201 6.82 -0.91 25.29
CA GLN A 201 5.81 -1.98 25.40
C GLN A 201 6.41 -3.13 26.23
N ASN A 202 5.60 -4.00 26.85
CA ASN A 202 6.22 -5.07 27.64
C ASN A 202 7.11 -5.95 26.74
N GLN A 203 8.08 -6.66 27.32
CA GLN A 203 9.06 -7.39 26.51
C GLN A 203 8.39 -8.38 25.53
N SER A 204 7.28 -9.02 25.91
CA SER A 204 6.55 -9.93 25.03
C SER A 204 5.89 -9.24 23.83
N GLN A 205 5.35 -8.04 24.02
CA GLN A 205 4.79 -7.23 22.94
C GLN A 205 5.88 -6.73 21.99
N ILE A 206 7.04 -6.34 22.53
CA ILE A 206 8.20 -5.92 21.74
C ILE A 206 8.75 -7.08 20.94
N ASP A 207 9.01 -8.22 21.58
CA ASP A 207 9.51 -9.42 20.92
C ASP A 207 8.57 -9.87 19.79
N TYR A 208 7.26 -9.69 20.00
CA TYR A 208 6.25 -9.98 18.99
C TYR A 208 6.25 -8.97 17.86
N ASN A 209 6.33 -7.67 18.14
CA ASN A 209 6.41 -6.63 17.12
C ASN A 209 7.67 -6.79 16.27
N ASP A 210 8.81 -7.11 16.88
CA ASP A 210 10.06 -7.43 16.19
C ASP A 210 9.94 -8.70 15.34
N PHE A 211 9.25 -9.72 15.84
CA PHE A 211 8.93 -10.92 15.06
C PHE A 211 8.04 -10.58 13.86
N PHE A 212 6.95 -9.85 14.08
CA PHE A 212 5.97 -9.47 13.07
C PHE A 212 6.61 -8.62 11.97
N TYR A 213 7.39 -7.62 12.36
CA TYR A 213 8.15 -6.79 11.43
C TYR A 213 9.11 -7.61 10.57
N ARG A 214 9.90 -8.50 11.19
CA ARG A 214 10.78 -9.41 10.43
C ARG A 214 10.00 -10.31 9.48
N SER A 215 8.86 -10.87 9.90
CA SER A 215 8.01 -11.70 9.04
C SER A 215 7.47 -10.92 7.83
N ARG A 216 7.09 -9.65 8.00
CA ARG A 216 6.69 -8.76 6.89
C ARG A 216 7.83 -8.56 5.88
N LEU A 217 9.03 -8.20 6.35
CA LEU A 217 10.19 -8.00 5.49
C LEU A 217 10.54 -9.27 4.69
N GLN A 218 10.43 -10.43 5.33
CA GLN A 218 10.70 -11.72 4.69
C GLN A 218 9.64 -12.10 3.66
N ALA A 219 8.36 -11.81 3.93
CA ALA A 219 7.29 -11.96 2.94
C ALA A 219 7.49 -11.02 1.73
N LEU A 220 7.97 -9.81 1.97
CA LEU A 220 8.22 -8.80 0.93
C LEU A 220 9.36 -9.21 -0.03
N GLN A 221 10.30 -10.05 0.38
CA GLN A 221 11.38 -10.53 -0.50
C GLN A 221 10.84 -11.23 -1.76
N GLY A 222 9.73 -11.96 -1.65
CA GLY A 222 9.11 -12.58 -2.82
C GLY A 222 8.60 -11.54 -3.83
N VAL A 223 8.17 -10.36 -3.36
CA VAL A 223 7.77 -9.25 -4.24
C VAL A 223 8.99 -8.62 -4.90
N ASP A 224 10.11 -8.51 -4.17
CA ASP A 224 11.38 -8.02 -4.72
C ASP A 224 11.84 -8.90 -5.91
N GLU A 225 11.80 -10.21 -5.73
CA GLU A 225 12.10 -11.20 -6.78
C GLU A 225 11.06 -11.19 -7.92
N LEU A 226 9.76 -11.02 -7.61
CA LEU A 226 8.71 -10.87 -8.62
C LEU A 226 8.99 -9.68 -9.54
N VAL A 227 9.32 -8.52 -8.97
CA VAL A 227 9.64 -7.31 -9.74
C VAL A 227 10.87 -7.56 -10.62
N ASP A 228 11.92 -8.19 -10.08
CA ASP A 228 13.10 -8.57 -10.86
C ASP A 228 12.74 -9.46 -12.06
N ALA A 229 11.88 -10.46 -11.87
CA ALA A 229 11.43 -11.34 -12.94
C ALA A 229 10.65 -10.59 -14.03
N LEU A 230 9.76 -9.66 -13.67
CA LEU A 230 9.02 -8.83 -14.62
C LEU A 230 9.96 -7.93 -15.43
N VAL A 231 10.88 -7.24 -14.77
CA VAL A 231 11.83 -6.34 -15.44
C VAL A 231 12.78 -7.11 -16.35
N THR A 232 13.33 -8.22 -15.86
CA THR A 232 14.20 -9.10 -16.65
C THR A 232 13.47 -9.61 -17.88
N ARG A 233 12.20 -10.02 -17.76
CA ARG A 233 11.43 -10.49 -18.91
C ARG A 233 11.17 -9.41 -19.94
N LEU A 234 10.92 -8.16 -19.51
CA LEU A 234 10.78 -6.99 -20.39
C LEU A 234 12.11 -6.64 -21.08
N GLU A 235 13.23 -6.79 -20.38
CA GLU A 235 14.59 -6.62 -20.93
C GLU A 235 14.87 -7.65 -22.02
N GLU A 236 14.61 -8.93 -21.75
CA GLU A 236 14.80 -10.04 -22.70
C GLU A 236 13.89 -9.98 -23.94
N SER A 237 12.79 -9.21 -23.87
CA SER A 237 11.88 -8.98 -25.00
C SER A 237 12.10 -7.66 -25.73
N ASP A 238 13.16 -6.91 -25.39
CA ASP A 238 13.40 -5.56 -25.92
C ASP A 238 12.19 -4.62 -25.76
N GLN A 239 11.32 -4.86 -24.76
CA GLN A 239 10.12 -4.04 -24.49
C GLN A 239 10.30 -3.09 -23.32
N LEU A 240 11.34 -3.24 -22.50
CA LEU A 240 11.57 -2.40 -21.32
C LEU A 240 11.59 -0.90 -21.65
N ASP A 241 12.32 -0.49 -22.68
CA ASP A 241 12.48 0.92 -23.05
C ASP A 241 11.18 1.59 -23.53
N ASN A 242 10.16 0.80 -23.88
CA ASN A 242 8.82 1.26 -24.25
C ASN A 242 7.77 1.00 -23.15
N THR A 243 8.18 0.61 -21.94
CA THR A 243 7.27 0.20 -20.87
C THR A 243 7.43 1.09 -19.64
N TYR A 244 6.33 1.68 -19.17
CA TYR A 244 6.28 2.28 -17.85
C TYR A 244 6.08 1.19 -16.80
N ILE A 245 6.84 1.26 -15.72
CA ILE A 245 6.70 0.40 -14.55
C ILE A 245 6.36 1.31 -13.37
N ILE A 246 5.17 1.13 -12.80
CA ILE A 246 4.67 1.87 -11.64
C ILE A 246 4.61 0.89 -10.47
N TYR A 247 5.25 1.23 -9.36
CA TYR A 247 5.26 0.42 -8.14
C TYR A 247 4.78 1.25 -6.96
N THR A 248 3.81 0.75 -6.20
CA THR A 248 3.34 1.38 -4.97
C THR A 248 2.73 0.38 -3.99
N SER A 249 2.12 0.86 -2.91
CA SER A 249 1.36 0.06 -1.95
C SER A 249 -0.04 0.63 -1.75
N ASP A 250 -1.02 -0.21 -1.41
CA ASP A 250 -2.39 0.26 -1.17
C ASP A 250 -2.55 1.07 0.12
N ASN A 251 -1.73 0.84 1.12
CA ASN A 251 -1.57 1.65 2.32
C ASN A 251 -0.27 1.27 3.02
N GLY A 252 0.14 2.11 3.97
CA GLY A 252 1.24 1.81 4.85
C GLY A 252 0.81 0.88 5.99
N PHE A 253 1.65 0.80 7.01
CA PHE A 253 1.43 -0.07 8.15
C PHE A 253 2.24 0.40 9.35
N HIS A 254 1.64 0.39 10.54
CA HIS A 254 2.32 0.65 11.81
C HIS A 254 2.53 -0.63 12.60
N ILE A 255 3.62 -0.68 13.38
CA ILE A 255 3.99 -1.76 14.29
C ILE A 255 4.63 -1.14 15.54
N GLY A 256 3.81 -0.89 16.56
CA GLY A 256 4.30 -0.36 17.83
C GLY A 256 4.46 1.17 17.87
N GLN A 257 4.52 1.86 16.72
CA GLN A 257 4.40 3.32 16.69
C GLN A 257 3.08 3.74 17.35
N HIS A 258 3.10 4.88 18.04
CA HIS A 258 1.95 5.34 18.84
C HIS A 258 1.43 4.31 19.85
N ARG A 259 2.26 3.32 20.24
CA ARG A 259 1.93 2.16 21.07
C ARG A 259 0.85 1.25 20.46
N LEU A 260 0.51 1.45 19.19
CA LEU A 260 -0.49 0.66 18.49
C LEU A 260 0.05 -0.76 18.23
N PRO A 261 -0.81 -1.79 18.28
CA PRO A 261 -0.46 -3.10 17.76
C PRO A 261 -0.18 -3.02 16.25
N PRO A 262 0.37 -4.07 15.61
CA PRO A 262 0.46 -4.13 14.16
C PRO A 262 -0.89 -3.78 13.51
N GLY A 263 -0.92 -2.89 12.51
CA GLY A 263 -2.18 -2.51 11.88
C GLY A 263 -2.07 -1.37 10.87
N LYS A 264 -3.25 -0.91 10.47
CA LYS A 264 -3.48 0.23 9.56
C LYS A 264 -4.70 1.02 10.04
N THR A 265 -5.33 1.82 9.17
CA THR A 265 -6.56 2.61 9.43
C THR A 265 -6.39 3.92 10.18
N CYS A 266 -5.15 4.32 10.49
CA CYS A 266 -4.86 5.61 11.13
C CYS A 266 -4.49 6.69 10.10
N GLY A 267 -4.59 7.96 10.52
CA GLY A 267 -4.11 9.11 9.74
C GLY A 267 -2.61 9.40 9.92
N PHE A 268 -1.85 8.49 10.53
CA PHE A 268 -0.42 8.64 10.78
C PHE A 268 0.39 8.33 9.52
N GLU A 269 1.56 8.97 9.37
CA GLU A 269 2.43 8.82 8.20
C GLU A 269 2.79 7.37 7.91
N GLU A 270 2.92 6.54 8.94
CA GLU A 270 3.15 5.09 8.86
C GLU A 270 2.09 4.38 8.03
N ASP A 271 0.84 4.84 8.10
CA ASP A 271 -0.34 4.23 7.45
C ASP A 271 -0.67 4.91 6.12
N ILE A 272 -0.43 6.22 6.02
CA ILE A 272 -0.92 7.01 4.89
C ILE A 272 0.15 7.30 3.83
N ARG A 273 1.43 7.24 4.16
CA ARG A 273 2.52 7.54 3.23
C ARG A 273 3.19 6.26 2.78
N VAL A 274 3.14 6.01 1.48
CA VAL A 274 3.57 4.75 0.87
C VAL A 274 4.68 4.99 -0.15
N PRO A 275 5.52 3.97 -0.43
CA PRO A 275 6.46 4.06 -1.54
C PRO A 275 5.72 4.28 -2.87
N LEU A 276 6.27 5.14 -3.72
CA LEU A 276 5.89 5.23 -5.13
C LEU A 276 7.16 5.39 -5.98
N PHE A 277 7.34 4.46 -6.91
CA PHE A 277 8.39 4.49 -7.92
C PHE A 277 7.78 4.42 -9.32
N ILE A 278 8.28 5.25 -10.23
CA ILE A 278 7.86 5.22 -11.63
C ILE A 278 9.11 5.23 -12.51
N ARG A 279 9.26 4.20 -13.34
CA ARG A 279 10.28 4.07 -14.39
C ARG A 279 9.61 4.03 -15.76
N GLY A 280 10.27 4.54 -16.80
CA GLY A 280 9.78 4.36 -18.18
C GLY A 280 10.33 5.40 -19.17
N PRO A 281 9.78 5.41 -20.40
CA PRO A 281 10.20 6.33 -21.46
C PRO A 281 10.19 7.80 -20.99
N GLY A 282 11.30 8.52 -21.19
CA GLY A 282 11.38 9.96 -20.89
C GLY A 282 11.44 10.33 -19.40
N ILE A 283 11.40 9.35 -18.49
CA ILE A 283 11.58 9.56 -17.05
C ILE A 283 13.06 9.66 -16.70
N GLN A 284 13.42 10.62 -15.85
CA GLN A 284 14.79 10.79 -15.40
C GLN A 284 15.15 9.74 -14.33
N ALA A 285 16.21 8.98 -14.56
CA ALA A 285 16.69 7.95 -13.64
C ALA A 285 17.33 8.54 -12.36
N GLY A 286 17.03 7.94 -11.21
CA GLY A 286 17.67 8.22 -9.93
C GLY A 286 17.30 9.57 -9.32
N VAL A 287 16.12 10.10 -9.66
CA VAL A 287 15.64 11.39 -9.13
C VAL A 287 14.59 11.16 -8.07
N GLU A 288 14.65 11.95 -7.00
CA GLU A 288 13.58 12.05 -6.03
C GLU A 288 12.72 13.30 -6.31
N GLU A 289 11.42 13.08 -6.49
CA GLU A 289 10.41 14.11 -6.64
C GLU A 289 9.77 14.44 -5.29
N ASN A 290 9.67 15.73 -4.97
CA ASN A 290 9.16 16.22 -3.68
C ASN A 290 7.71 16.72 -3.74
N SER A 291 7.11 16.73 -4.92
CA SER A 291 5.71 17.08 -5.13
C SER A 291 4.78 16.18 -4.32
N VAL A 292 3.77 16.79 -3.69
CA VAL A 292 2.72 16.07 -2.96
C VAL A 292 1.78 15.42 -3.97
N THR A 293 1.64 14.10 -3.88
CA THR A 293 0.80 13.29 -4.78
C THR A 293 -0.05 12.33 -3.96
N THR A 294 -1.14 11.85 -4.55
CA THR A 294 -2.09 10.97 -3.86
C THR A 294 -2.51 9.78 -4.72
N HIS A 295 -3.10 8.73 -4.13
CA HIS A 295 -3.60 7.58 -4.90
C HIS A 295 -4.59 7.94 -6.02
N ILE A 296 -5.44 8.94 -5.80
CA ILE A 296 -6.40 9.40 -6.81
C ILE A 296 -5.71 10.01 -8.04
N ASP A 297 -4.41 10.31 -7.97
CA ASP A 297 -3.61 10.83 -9.08
C ASP A 297 -3.07 9.72 -10.00
N LEU A 298 -3.09 8.45 -9.59
CA LEU A 298 -2.51 7.35 -10.37
C LEU A 298 -3.38 7.00 -11.60
N ALA A 299 -4.69 6.90 -11.46
CA ALA A 299 -5.60 6.69 -12.59
C ALA A 299 -5.46 7.76 -13.71
N PRO A 300 -5.54 9.07 -13.43
CA PRO A 300 -5.32 10.09 -14.45
C PRO A 300 -3.90 10.08 -15.01
N THR A 301 -2.88 9.69 -14.22
CA THR A 301 -1.51 9.49 -14.74
C THR A 301 -1.45 8.36 -15.76
N ILE A 302 -2.05 7.21 -15.47
CA ILE A 302 -2.13 6.07 -16.39
C ILE A 302 -2.87 6.47 -17.68
N PHE A 303 -3.95 7.24 -17.58
CA PHE A 303 -4.66 7.77 -18.74
C PHE A 303 -3.77 8.66 -19.60
N GLN A 304 -3.04 9.60 -18.98
CA GLN A 304 -2.10 10.46 -19.69
C GLN A 304 -1.00 9.65 -20.38
N LEU A 305 -0.41 8.67 -19.70
CA LEU A 305 0.64 7.79 -20.25
C LEU A 305 0.13 6.97 -21.44
N ALA A 306 -1.12 6.51 -21.38
CA ALA A 306 -1.76 5.75 -22.45
C ALA A 306 -2.30 6.63 -23.59
N GLY A 307 -2.20 7.97 -23.49
CA GLY A 307 -2.76 8.90 -24.48
C GLY A 307 -4.30 8.93 -24.50
N ILE A 308 -4.93 8.57 -23.39
CA ILE A 308 -6.39 8.54 -23.20
C ILE A 308 -6.84 9.88 -22.61
N GLN A 309 -7.97 10.41 -23.10
CA GLN A 309 -8.56 11.63 -22.54
C GLN A 309 -8.96 11.40 -21.07
N PRO A 310 -8.62 12.31 -20.14
CA PRO A 310 -9.01 12.18 -18.74
C PRO A 310 -10.53 12.17 -18.60
N ARG A 311 -11.04 11.45 -17.60
CA ARG A 311 -12.46 11.47 -17.26
C ARG A 311 -12.80 12.75 -16.51
N GLU A 312 -14.01 13.27 -16.71
CA GLU A 312 -14.50 14.46 -16.01
C GLU A 312 -14.75 14.23 -14.52
N ASP A 313 -14.93 12.97 -14.10
CA ASP A 313 -15.24 12.60 -12.73
C ASP A 313 -14.01 12.18 -11.91
N PHE A 314 -12.80 12.40 -12.41
CA PHE A 314 -11.59 12.25 -11.60
C PHE A 314 -11.49 13.39 -10.58
N ASP A 315 -11.27 13.03 -9.31
CA ASP A 315 -10.94 13.97 -8.24
C ASP A 315 -9.43 14.30 -8.25
N GLY A 316 -8.60 13.36 -8.70
CA GLY A 316 -7.17 13.53 -8.86
C GLY A 316 -6.78 14.06 -10.25
N THR A 317 -5.49 14.31 -10.44
CA THR A 317 -4.95 14.75 -11.74
C THR A 317 -3.66 13.99 -12.09
N ALA A 318 -3.17 14.06 -13.33
CA ALA A 318 -2.00 13.27 -13.78
C ALA A 318 -0.64 13.78 -13.22
N ILE A 319 0.13 12.91 -12.57
CA ILE A 319 1.40 13.22 -11.92
C ILE A 319 2.41 13.79 -12.93
N PRO A 320 3.11 14.89 -12.59
CA PRO A 320 4.17 15.44 -13.42
C PRO A 320 5.40 14.50 -13.43
N LEU A 321 5.65 13.80 -14.54
CA LEU A 321 6.75 12.83 -14.64
C LEU A 321 8.01 13.35 -15.34
N THR A 322 8.01 14.58 -15.85
CA THR A 322 9.16 15.16 -16.59
C THR A 322 9.70 16.43 -15.93
N PRO A 323 10.99 16.75 -16.09
CA PRO A 323 11.60 17.94 -15.47
C PRO A 323 10.95 19.29 -15.85
N GLN A 324 10.20 19.33 -16.96
CA GLN A 324 9.47 20.50 -17.42
C GLN A 324 8.19 20.74 -16.61
N SER A 325 7.67 19.72 -15.93
CA SER A 325 6.48 19.82 -15.10
C SER A 325 6.84 20.15 -13.65
N LYS A 326 7.38 21.36 -13.42
CA LYS A 326 7.64 21.88 -12.06
C LYS A 326 6.37 22.54 -11.50
N ALA A 327 5.69 21.87 -10.57
CA ALA A 327 4.74 22.52 -9.69
C ALA A 327 4.51 21.72 -8.41
N THR A 328 4.43 22.42 -7.27
CA THR A 328 3.67 21.95 -6.10
C THR A 328 2.25 21.62 -6.59
N ARG A 329 1.87 20.36 -6.51
CA ARG A 329 0.65 19.82 -7.14
C ARG A 329 -0.56 19.97 -6.22
N HIS A 330 -0.38 19.52 -4.99
CA HIS A 330 -1.32 19.72 -3.89
C HIS A 330 -0.60 20.46 -2.77
N GLU A 331 -1.22 21.49 -2.20
CA GLU A 331 -0.76 22.07 -0.93
C GLU A 331 -1.21 21.22 0.27
N HIS A 332 -2.25 20.40 0.09
CA HIS A 332 -2.89 19.61 1.14
C HIS A 332 -3.29 18.23 0.59
N VAL A 333 -3.24 17.20 1.44
CA VAL A 333 -3.82 15.88 1.15
C VAL A 333 -5.06 15.71 2.00
N THR A 334 -6.15 15.22 1.38
CA THR A 334 -7.32 14.76 2.14
C THR A 334 -7.19 13.26 2.36
N VAL A 335 -7.09 12.87 3.62
CA VAL A 335 -7.18 11.48 4.05
C VAL A 335 -8.49 11.31 4.80
N GLU A 336 -9.26 10.30 4.43
CA GLU A 336 -10.52 9.97 5.06
C GLU A 336 -10.56 8.50 5.44
N TYR A 337 -11.21 8.23 6.57
CA TYR A 337 -11.43 6.88 7.05
C TYR A 337 -12.86 6.75 7.56
N ARG A 338 -13.60 5.78 7.02
CA ARG A 338 -14.97 5.45 7.43
C ARG A 338 -15.21 3.95 7.31
N GLY A 339 -14.78 3.23 8.33
CA GLY A 339 -14.92 1.78 8.39
C GLY A 339 -14.65 1.23 9.77
N LYS A 340 -14.41 -0.08 9.84
CA LYS A 340 -13.97 -0.73 11.08
C LYS A 340 -12.45 -0.80 11.15
N GLY A 341 -11.86 -0.13 12.15
CA GLY A 341 -10.42 -0.19 12.39
C GLY A 341 -9.97 -1.63 12.57
N VAL A 342 -8.85 -2.00 11.92
CA VAL A 342 -8.32 -3.37 11.92
C VAL A 342 -6.99 -3.36 12.66
N ALA A 343 -6.97 -3.96 13.85
CA ALA A 343 -5.74 -4.33 14.53
C ALA A 343 -5.36 -5.76 14.16
N GLU A 344 -4.09 -5.98 13.85
CA GLU A 344 -3.57 -7.24 13.35
C GLU A 344 -2.59 -7.86 14.35
N GLY A 345 -2.50 -9.19 14.32
CA GLY A 345 -1.57 -9.95 15.15
C GLY A 345 -2.05 -10.32 16.55
N THR A 346 -1.21 -11.05 17.28
CA THR A 346 -1.53 -11.78 18.51
C THR A 346 -1.92 -10.88 19.68
N PHE A 347 -1.35 -9.67 19.75
CA PHE A 347 -1.67 -8.68 20.78
C PHE A 347 -2.64 -7.58 20.29
N SER A 348 -3.39 -7.85 19.21
CA SER A 348 -4.43 -6.94 18.69
C SER A 348 -5.64 -6.79 19.62
N GLN A 349 -5.86 -7.76 20.52
CA GLN A 349 -6.90 -7.65 21.55
C GLN A 349 -6.43 -6.73 22.67
N ILE A 350 -6.84 -5.47 22.62
CA ILE A 350 -6.73 -4.55 23.74
C ILE A 350 -7.65 -5.09 24.85
N GLY A 351 -7.09 -5.36 26.03
CA GLY A 351 -7.82 -5.97 27.14
C GLY A 351 -9.14 -5.24 27.43
N ALA A 352 -10.22 -6.00 27.59
CA ALA A 352 -11.57 -5.47 27.81
C ALA A 352 -11.69 -4.58 29.07
N THR A 353 -10.73 -4.66 29.97
CA THR A 353 -10.72 -3.97 31.27
C THR A 353 -10.82 -2.44 31.17
N CYS A 354 -10.23 -1.79 30.15
CA CYS A 354 -10.32 -0.33 30.05
C CYS A 354 -11.68 0.17 29.53
N ILE A 355 -12.37 -0.65 28.73
CA ILE A 355 -13.64 -0.30 28.06
C ILE A 355 -14.87 -0.92 28.74
N ARG A 356 -14.63 -1.94 29.57
CA ARG A 356 -15.60 -2.60 30.45
C ARG A 356 -14.95 -2.75 31.83
N PRO A 357 -14.57 -1.64 32.49
CA PRO A 357 -13.93 -1.69 33.82
C PRO A 357 -14.79 -2.44 34.83
N TRP A 358 -16.11 -2.42 34.64
CA TRP A 358 -17.06 -3.19 35.43
C TRP A 358 -16.87 -4.71 35.36
N GLU A 359 -16.36 -5.28 34.26
CA GLU A 359 -16.03 -6.73 34.20
C GLU A 359 -14.88 -7.12 35.14
N VAL A 360 -14.03 -6.16 35.50
CA VAL A 360 -12.90 -6.37 36.44
C VAL A 360 -13.25 -5.92 37.85
N LEU A 361 -14.03 -4.84 37.99
CA LEU A 361 -14.49 -4.36 39.29
C LEU A 361 -15.52 -5.30 39.91
N HIS A 362 -16.39 -5.91 39.09
CA HIS A 362 -17.49 -6.78 39.53
C HIS A 362 -17.42 -8.18 38.90
N PRO A 363 -16.33 -8.95 39.10
CA PRO A 363 -16.09 -10.21 38.37
C PRO A 363 -17.03 -11.35 38.77
N ALA A 364 -17.75 -11.22 39.88
CA ALA A 364 -18.67 -12.22 40.42
C ALA A 364 -20.15 -11.87 40.20
N GLU A 365 -20.45 -10.73 39.59
CA GLU A 365 -21.80 -10.19 39.43
C GLU A 365 -22.15 -9.99 37.95
N GLN A 366 -23.43 -10.03 37.58
CA GLN A 366 -23.88 -9.79 36.21
C GLN A 366 -23.93 -8.28 35.91
N VAL A 367 -22.79 -7.61 35.95
CA VAL A 367 -22.66 -6.22 35.53
C VAL A 367 -22.21 -6.20 34.07
N SER A 368 -23.10 -5.82 33.16
CA SER A 368 -22.88 -5.95 31.71
C SER A 368 -22.68 -4.61 31.00
N SER A 369 -23.01 -3.50 31.66
CA SER A 369 -22.93 -2.15 31.14
C SER A 369 -22.49 -1.16 32.22
N LEU A 370 -22.12 0.06 31.81
CA LEU A 370 -21.83 1.16 32.74
C LEU A 370 -23.05 1.52 33.59
N ARG A 371 -24.25 1.49 33.00
CA ARG A 371 -25.51 1.71 33.74
C ARG A 371 -25.71 0.70 34.86
N ASP A 372 -25.46 -0.59 34.60
CA ASP A 372 -25.54 -1.62 35.64
C ASP A 372 -24.51 -1.35 36.73
N ALA A 373 -23.30 -0.92 36.34
CA ALA A 373 -22.20 -0.62 37.25
C ALA A 373 -22.49 0.61 38.12
N LEU A 374 -23.28 1.58 37.65
CA LEU A 374 -23.67 2.79 38.38
C LEU A 374 -24.98 2.64 39.17
N ASP A 375 -25.55 1.44 39.26
CA ASP A 375 -26.72 1.20 40.10
C ASP A 375 -26.38 1.38 41.59
N ASP A 376 -27.26 2.05 42.34
CA ASP A 376 -27.10 2.38 43.77
C ASP A 376 -26.74 1.13 44.63
N GLN A 377 -27.07 -0.08 44.17
CA GLN A 377 -26.67 -1.33 44.85
C GLN A 377 -25.16 -1.50 44.99
N HIS A 378 -24.35 -0.86 44.12
CA HIS A 378 -22.89 -0.93 44.12
C HIS A 378 -22.22 0.25 44.85
N ASP A 379 -22.97 1.21 45.39
CA ASP A 379 -22.41 2.42 46.03
C ASP A 379 -21.45 2.10 47.19
N LEU A 380 -21.78 1.11 48.01
CA LEU A 380 -20.91 0.67 49.11
C LEU A 380 -19.59 0.09 48.60
N PHE A 381 -19.62 -0.65 47.49
CA PHE A 381 -18.41 -1.17 46.86
C PHE A 381 -17.51 -0.03 46.37
N TYR A 382 -18.06 0.97 45.67
CA TYR A 382 -17.27 2.11 45.18
C TYR A 382 -16.76 3.01 46.29
N HIS A 383 -17.54 3.18 47.36
CA HIS A 383 -17.12 3.94 48.54
C HIS A 383 -15.86 3.36 49.19
N ASP A 384 -15.72 2.04 49.19
CA ASP A 384 -14.62 1.31 49.82
C ASP A 384 -13.38 1.19 48.92
N LEU A 385 -13.47 1.62 47.65
CA LEU A 385 -12.31 1.67 46.77
C LEU A 385 -11.32 2.76 47.22
N PRO A 386 -10.01 2.53 47.01
CA PRO A 386 -8.99 3.55 47.26
C PRO A 386 -9.32 4.85 46.50
N ARG A 387 -9.46 5.96 47.23
CA ARG A 387 -9.67 7.27 46.61
C ARG A 387 -8.41 7.69 45.88
N VAL A 388 -8.55 7.99 44.60
CA VAL A 388 -7.51 8.58 43.76
C VAL A 388 -7.77 10.08 43.59
N SER A 389 -6.71 10.86 43.66
CA SER A 389 -6.70 12.29 43.33
C SER A 389 -5.76 12.51 42.16
N PHE A 390 -6.07 13.51 41.33
CA PHE A 390 -5.19 13.95 40.27
C PHE A 390 -4.45 15.20 40.73
N ASP A 391 -3.13 15.17 40.64
CA ASP A 391 -2.28 16.29 41.08
C ASP A 391 -2.19 17.42 40.04
N TRP A 392 -2.62 17.15 38.80
CA TRP A 392 -2.61 18.12 37.70
C TRP A 392 -3.65 17.78 36.62
N CYS A 393 -3.95 18.74 35.76
CA CYS A 393 -4.72 18.58 34.53
C CYS A 393 -4.09 19.49 33.47
N ASP A 394 -3.70 18.94 32.32
CA ASP A 394 -2.98 19.68 31.27
C ASP A 394 -3.87 19.82 30.04
N ASP A 395 -3.86 21.01 29.43
CA ASP A 395 -4.62 21.31 28.21
C ASP A 395 -3.77 20.98 26.98
N GLY A 396 -3.63 19.69 26.66
CA GLY A 396 -2.87 19.27 25.49
C GLY A 396 -2.66 17.76 25.33
N TYR A 397 -2.18 17.37 24.15
CA TYR A 397 -1.80 16.01 23.79
C TYR A 397 -0.46 15.63 24.48
N LEU A 398 -0.51 14.70 25.45
CA LEU A 398 0.63 14.29 26.26
C LEU A 398 1.10 12.88 25.89
N ILE A 399 2.01 12.77 24.91
CA ILE A 399 2.60 11.51 24.39
C ILE A 399 3.08 10.55 25.50
N GLU A 400 3.51 11.10 26.62
CA GLU A 400 3.99 10.36 27.80
C GLU A 400 2.88 9.80 28.71
N ALA A 401 1.68 10.37 28.66
CA ALA A 401 0.54 10.02 29.52
C ALA A 401 -0.51 9.13 28.83
N GLU A 402 -0.52 9.03 27.50
CA GLU A 402 -1.70 8.57 26.77
C GLU A 402 -2.05 7.07 26.84
N GLY A 403 -1.24 6.21 27.45
CA GLY A 403 -1.59 4.79 27.55
C GLY A 403 -1.99 4.19 26.19
N PRO A 404 -2.78 3.10 26.13
CA PRO A 404 -3.33 2.60 24.87
C PRO A 404 -4.39 3.57 24.32
N GLN A 405 -4.10 4.20 23.19
CA GLN A 405 -5.07 4.91 22.35
C GLN A 405 -6.05 3.89 21.78
N LEU A 406 -7.32 3.98 22.17
CA LEU A 406 -8.38 3.10 21.71
C LEU A 406 -8.77 3.44 20.27
N THR A 407 -8.55 2.52 19.33
CA THR A 407 -9.40 2.43 18.14
C THR A 407 -10.66 1.65 18.52
N GLN A 408 -11.65 2.32 19.10
CA GLN A 408 -13.00 1.78 19.11
C GLN A 408 -13.85 2.34 17.97
N ASN A 409 -14.30 1.42 17.13
CA ASN A 409 -15.40 1.60 16.21
C ASN A 409 -16.69 1.87 16.97
N HIS A 410 -17.34 3.01 16.73
CA HIS A 410 -18.70 3.24 17.21
C HIS A 410 -19.63 3.68 16.08
N TYR A 411 -20.50 2.76 15.68
CA TYR A 411 -21.78 3.09 15.05
C TYR A 411 -22.88 3.01 16.12
N GLY A 412 -23.63 4.10 16.30
CA GLY A 412 -25.09 4.03 16.52
C GLY A 412 -25.66 3.84 17.94
N GLY A 413 -24.90 3.98 19.03
CA GLY A 413 -25.45 3.99 20.39
C GLY A 413 -25.78 5.40 20.89
N SER A 414 -26.84 5.56 21.70
CA SER A 414 -27.09 6.80 22.43
C SER A 414 -26.06 6.98 23.56
N TRP A 415 -25.78 8.24 23.91
CA TRP A 415 -24.74 8.63 24.87
C TRP A 415 -24.84 7.92 26.23
N ASP A 416 -26.06 7.58 26.67
CA ASP A 416 -26.38 6.90 27.93
C ASP A 416 -25.97 5.42 28.00
N ILE A 417 -25.43 4.86 26.92
CA ILE A 417 -24.77 3.54 26.90
C ILE A 417 -23.28 3.68 27.29
N TRP A 418 -22.72 4.88 27.19
CA TRP A 418 -21.29 5.19 27.32
C TRP A 418 -20.93 6.04 28.55
N VAL A 419 -21.91 6.49 29.34
CA VAL A 419 -21.73 7.22 30.61
C VAL A 419 -22.50 6.60 31.75
#